data_AF-A0A5C3L312-F1
#
_entry.id   AF-A0A5C3L312-F1
#
_cell.length_a   1.000
_cell.length_b   1.000
_cell.length_c   1.000
_cell.angle_alpha   90.00
_cell.angle_beta   90.00
_cell.angle_gamma   90.00
#
_symmetry.space_group_name_H-M   'P 1'
#
loop_
_entity.id
_entity.type
_entity.pdbx_description
1 polymer ?
#
loop_
_entity_poly.entity_id
_entity_poly.type
_entity_poly.pdbx_seq_one_letter_code
_entity_poly.pdbx_strand_id
1 'polypeptide(L)'
;MLTKITGFGCLALVLLSSADQVVGRARWLEHQNRAVHLYPRRFGQERPAVLDLLAQACPSQICGTLAGAAITPLLAAQPECSQQDFADSIIDASRQFDEATQANMIAIAQEYRQAEKNTPPDFSSNPPRLRNSVFCQKAPSNAELEGLVQAQDPANDPELFFDPALGAQVTVLRGSQVNTAPFAG
;
A
#
# COMPACT_ATOMS: atom_id res chain seq x y z
N MET A 1 -46.26 -59.06 -30.16
CA MET A 1 -46.16 -58.65 -28.74
C MET A 1 -44.80 -57.99 -28.53
N LEU A 2 -44.78 -56.65 -28.58
CA LEU A 2 -43.66 -55.82 -28.16
C LEU A 2 -43.77 -55.65 -26.64
N THR A 3 -42.74 -56.03 -25.88
CA THR A 3 -42.59 -55.52 -24.51
C THR A 3 -41.17 -55.00 -24.33
N LYS A 4 -41.11 -53.67 -24.34
CA LYS A 4 -39.99 -52.75 -24.14
C LYS A 4 -39.02 -53.21 -23.04
N ILE A 5 -37.79 -53.55 -23.44
CA ILE A 5 -36.61 -53.64 -22.55
C ILE A 5 -35.64 -52.54 -22.98
N THR A 6 -36.03 -51.28 -22.88
CA THR A 6 -35.15 -50.14 -23.23
C THR A 6 -35.69 -48.88 -22.57
N GLY A 7 -35.57 -48.78 -21.25
CA GLY A 7 -35.99 -47.56 -20.54
C GLY A 7 -35.30 -47.35 -19.21
N PHE A 8 -35.12 -48.40 -18.41
CA PHE A 8 -34.60 -48.23 -17.05
C PHE A 8 -33.07 -48.12 -16.96
N GLY A 9 -32.32 -48.78 -17.85
CA GLY A 9 -30.85 -48.72 -17.82
C GLY A 9 -30.30 -47.34 -18.22
N CYS A 10 -30.87 -46.72 -19.24
CA CYS A 10 -30.42 -45.41 -19.71
C CYS A 10 -30.77 -44.27 -18.75
N LEU A 11 -31.92 -44.33 -18.05
CA LEU A 11 -32.30 -43.27 -17.10
C LEU A 11 -31.41 -43.28 -15.85
N ALA A 12 -31.01 -44.46 -15.38
CA ALA A 12 -30.05 -44.58 -14.28
C ALA A 12 -28.66 -44.05 -14.67
N LEU A 13 -28.19 -44.33 -15.89
CA LEU A 13 -26.90 -43.83 -16.37
C LEU A 13 -26.88 -42.30 -16.54
N VAL A 14 -28.00 -41.68 -16.95
CA VAL A 14 -28.12 -40.22 -17.10
C VAL A 14 -28.17 -39.51 -15.74
N LEU A 15 -28.79 -40.11 -14.73
CA LEU A 15 -28.79 -39.55 -13.37
C LEU A 15 -27.41 -39.65 -12.71
N LEU A 16 -26.68 -40.74 -12.95
CA LEU A 16 -25.30 -40.93 -12.46
C LEU A 16 -24.27 -40.05 -13.20
N SER A 17 -24.50 -39.66 -14.45
CA SER A 17 -23.61 -38.75 -15.19
C SER A 17 -23.87 -37.27 -14.93
N SER A 18 -24.98 -36.92 -14.27
CA SER A 18 -25.29 -35.53 -13.85
C SER A 18 -24.84 -35.18 -12.42
N ALA A 19 -24.21 -36.12 -11.71
CA ALA A 19 -23.80 -35.95 -10.31
C ALA A 19 -22.44 -35.27 -10.12
N ASP A 20 -21.71 -34.97 -11.20
CA ASP A 20 -20.60 -34.02 -11.15
C ASP A 20 -21.18 -32.60 -11.07
N GLN A 21 -21.81 -32.31 -9.93
CA GLN A 21 -21.89 -30.94 -9.44
C GLN A 21 -20.44 -30.47 -9.38
N VAL A 22 -19.99 -29.72 -10.39
CA VAL A 22 -18.79 -28.92 -10.31
C VAL A 22 -19.07 -27.92 -9.20
N VAL A 23 -18.78 -28.32 -7.97
CA VAL A 23 -18.62 -27.41 -6.85
C VAL A 23 -17.38 -26.64 -7.21
N GLY A 24 -17.56 -25.57 -7.99
CA GLY A 24 -16.59 -24.51 -8.10
C GLY A 24 -16.42 -23.98 -6.69
N ARG A 25 -15.54 -24.61 -5.90
CA ARG A 25 -14.99 -23.98 -4.72
C ARG A 25 -14.32 -22.74 -5.29
N ALA A 26 -14.98 -21.58 -5.14
CA ALA A 26 -14.27 -20.33 -5.11
C ALA A 26 -13.13 -20.60 -4.12
N ARG A 27 -11.89 -20.69 -4.63
CA ARG A 27 -10.73 -20.88 -3.78
C ARG A 27 -10.62 -19.58 -3.00
N TRP A 28 -11.27 -19.54 -1.85
CA TRP A 28 -10.96 -18.56 -0.84
C TRP A 28 -9.47 -18.73 -0.59
N LEU A 29 -8.72 -17.65 -0.74
CA LEU A 29 -7.34 -17.67 -0.33
C LEU A 29 -7.35 -18.02 1.16
N GLU A 30 -6.65 -19.08 1.53
CA GLU A 30 -6.58 -19.57 2.89
C GLU A 30 -5.12 -19.53 3.33
N HIS A 31 -4.87 -18.94 4.49
CA HIS A 31 -3.57 -18.99 5.15
C HIS A 31 -3.80 -19.49 6.56
N GLN A 32 -3.15 -20.60 6.93
CA GLN A 32 -3.30 -21.23 8.25
C GLN A 32 -4.77 -21.55 8.63
N ASN A 33 -5.55 -22.14 7.70
CA ASN A 33 -6.97 -22.49 7.90
C ASN A 33 -7.88 -21.31 8.29
N ARG A 34 -7.49 -20.08 7.94
CA ARG A 34 -8.33 -18.88 8.05
C ARG A 34 -8.56 -18.31 6.66
N ALA A 35 -9.78 -17.84 6.43
CA ALA A 35 -10.11 -17.09 5.23
C ALA A 35 -9.22 -15.84 5.16
N VAL A 36 -8.47 -15.71 4.06
CA VAL A 36 -7.74 -14.49 3.73
C VAL A 36 -8.77 -13.52 3.18
N HIS A 37 -9.22 -12.60 4.04
CA HIS A 37 -9.98 -11.44 3.59
C HIS A 37 -9.01 -10.49 2.89
N LEU A 38 -8.98 -10.55 1.56
CA LEU A 38 -8.35 -9.52 0.75
C LEU A 38 -9.21 -8.28 0.84
N TYR A 39 -8.93 -7.45 1.85
CA TYR A 39 -9.39 -6.07 1.80
C TYR A 39 -8.61 -5.41 0.67
N PRO A 40 -9.28 -4.83 -0.33
CA PRO A 40 -8.61 -3.95 -1.27
C PRO A 40 -7.81 -2.97 -0.41
N ARG A 41 -6.51 -2.80 -0.71
CA ARG A 41 -5.84 -1.61 -0.18
C ARG A 41 -6.71 -0.44 -0.62
N ARG A 42 -7.04 0.47 0.28
CA ARG A 42 -7.64 1.74 -0.12
C ARG A 42 -6.54 2.53 -0.82
N PHE A 43 -6.24 2.14 -2.05
CA PHE A 43 -5.62 3.00 -3.02
C PHE A 43 -6.75 3.80 -3.64
N GLY A 44 -6.83 5.08 -3.30
CA GLY A 44 -7.49 6.05 -4.18
C GLY A 44 -6.69 6.30 -5.46
N GLN A 45 -5.42 5.88 -5.53
CA GLN A 45 -4.51 6.04 -6.67
C GLN A 45 -3.49 4.89 -6.67
N GLU A 46 -3.60 3.90 -7.57
CA GLU A 46 -2.83 2.63 -7.55
C GLU A 46 -1.30 2.76 -7.60
N ARG A 47 -0.80 3.97 -7.80
CA ARG A 47 0.60 4.37 -7.76
C ARG A 47 0.64 5.90 -7.72
N PRO A 48 1.35 6.54 -6.79
CA PRO A 48 1.49 8.00 -6.82
C PRO A 48 2.12 8.44 -8.15
N ALA A 49 1.53 9.43 -8.82
CA ALA A 49 2.01 9.94 -10.11
C ALA A 49 3.47 10.42 -10.06
N VAL A 50 3.90 10.91 -8.88
CA VAL A 50 5.30 11.28 -8.61
C VAL A 50 6.30 10.16 -8.90
N LEU A 51 5.91 8.88 -8.81
CA LEU A 51 6.79 7.77 -9.16
C LEU A 51 7.05 7.66 -10.66
N ASP A 52 6.09 8.07 -11.50
CA ASP A 52 6.28 8.13 -12.95
C ASP A 52 7.11 9.37 -13.34
N LEU A 53 6.91 10.49 -12.63
CA LEU A 53 7.73 11.69 -12.78
C LEU A 53 9.20 11.39 -12.45
N LEU A 54 9.45 10.72 -11.32
CA LEU A 54 10.80 10.32 -10.92
C LEU A 54 11.48 9.42 -11.96
N ALA A 55 10.75 8.46 -12.53
CA ALA A 55 11.30 7.57 -13.55
C ALA A 55 11.72 8.31 -14.84
N GLN A 56 11.07 9.44 -15.14
CA GLN A 56 11.31 10.25 -16.34
C GLN A 56 12.26 11.43 -16.09
N ALA A 57 12.67 11.67 -14.84
CA ALA A 57 13.39 12.88 -14.46
C ALA A 57 14.84 12.95 -14.99
N CYS A 58 15.50 11.81 -15.20
CA CYS A 58 16.91 11.73 -15.58
C CYS A 58 17.21 10.44 -16.37
N PRO A 59 18.44 10.23 -16.89
CA PRO A 59 18.80 9.05 -17.66
C PRO A 59 18.36 7.73 -17.01
N SER A 60 17.82 6.82 -17.84
CA SER A 60 16.93 5.73 -17.43
C SER A 60 17.45 4.78 -16.37
N GLN A 61 18.77 4.61 -16.24
CA GLN A 61 19.32 3.67 -15.27
C GLN A 61 19.23 4.18 -13.83
N ILE A 62 19.53 5.45 -13.57
CA ILE A 62 19.53 6.02 -12.22
C ILE A 62 18.09 6.29 -11.78
N CYS A 63 17.36 7.09 -12.56
CA CYS A 63 15.99 7.45 -12.23
C CYS A 63 15.01 6.28 -12.25
N GLY A 64 15.21 5.30 -13.15
CA GLY A 64 14.43 4.06 -13.13
C GLY A 64 14.66 3.23 -11.87
N THR A 65 15.91 3.18 -11.39
CA THR A 65 16.25 2.47 -10.13
C THR A 65 15.66 3.17 -8.93
N LEU A 66 15.78 4.50 -8.86
CA LEU A 66 15.18 5.32 -7.80
C LEU A 66 13.65 5.17 -7.78
N ALA A 67 12.99 5.25 -8.93
CA ALA A 67 11.54 5.08 -9.04
C ALA A 67 11.07 3.70 -8.57
N GLY A 68 11.80 2.63 -8.90
CA GLY A 68 11.50 1.29 -8.41
C GLY A 68 11.66 1.15 -6.89
N ALA A 69 12.72 1.75 -6.33
CA ALA A 69 12.98 1.73 -4.89
C ALA A 69 11.97 2.59 -4.09
N ALA A 70 11.46 3.67 -4.67
CA ALA A 70 10.52 4.62 -4.05
C ALA A 70 9.19 3.99 -3.61
N ILE A 71 8.81 2.83 -4.14
CA ILE A 71 7.59 2.13 -3.72
C ILE A 71 7.74 1.60 -2.29
N THR A 72 8.93 1.10 -1.95
CA THR A 72 9.14 0.39 -0.69
C THR A 72 8.82 1.28 0.51
N PRO A 73 9.38 2.50 0.66
CA PRO A 73 9.12 3.37 1.81
C PRO A 73 7.65 3.74 2.04
N LEU A 74 6.83 3.72 0.99
CA LEU A 74 5.39 4.02 1.05
C LEU A 74 4.55 2.83 1.56
N LEU A 75 5.15 1.66 1.74
CA LEU A 75 4.46 0.50 2.29
C LEU A 75 4.23 0.65 3.80
N ALA A 76 3.11 0.10 4.27
CA ALA A 76 2.69 0.17 5.66
C ALA A 76 3.76 -0.32 6.64
N ALA A 77 4.39 -1.46 6.35
CA ALA A 77 5.35 -2.07 7.27
C ALA A 77 6.70 -1.34 7.34
N GLN A 78 6.94 -0.31 6.52
CA GLN A 78 8.21 0.41 6.57
C GLN A 78 8.29 1.36 7.76
N PRO A 79 9.50 1.59 8.30
CA PRO A 79 9.73 2.55 9.38
C PRO A 79 9.13 3.93 9.11
N GLU A 80 8.76 4.66 10.16
CA GLU A 80 8.12 5.99 10.08
C GLU A 80 8.90 7.00 9.21
N CYS A 81 10.23 7.01 9.29
CA CYS A 81 11.08 7.96 8.57
C CYS A 81 11.56 7.49 7.19
N SER A 82 11.26 6.25 6.79
CA SER A 82 11.82 5.68 5.55
C SER A 82 11.50 6.50 4.29
N GLN A 83 10.32 7.12 4.23
CA GLN A 83 9.92 7.96 3.11
C GLN A 83 10.73 9.27 3.05
N GLN A 84 11.00 9.88 4.20
CA GLN A 84 11.84 11.08 4.28
C GLN A 84 13.27 10.76 3.89
N ASP A 85 13.83 9.68 4.45
CA ASP A 85 15.19 9.23 4.16
C ASP A 85 15.37 8.92 2.67
N PHE A 86 14.33 8.37 2.03
CA PHE A 86 14.34 8.14 0.60
C PHE A 86 14.22 9.45 -0.20
N ALA A 87 13.37 10.39 0.22
CA ALA A 87 13.29 11.71 -0.41
C ALA A 87 14.64 12.45 -0.34
N ASP A 88 15.32 12.40 0.80
CA ASP A 88 16.70 12.88 0.97
C ASP A 88 17.63 12.24 -0.06
N SER A 89 17.55 10.92 -0.24
CA SER A 89 18.40 10.22 -1.22
C SER A 89 18.14 10.62 -2.68
N ILE A 90 16.90 11.03 -3.03
CA ILE A 90 16.59 11.57 -4.36
C ILE A 90 17.31 12.91 -4.55
N ILE A 91 17.28 13.78 -3.54
CA ILE A 91 17.98 15.07 -3.58
C ILE A 91 19.50 14.85 -3.64
N ASP A 92 20.05 13.95 -2.84
CA ASP A 92 21.49 13.64 -2.89
C ASP A 92 21.91 13.11 -4.25
N ALA A 93 21.12 12.20 -4.84
CA ALA A 93 21.35 11.68 -6.18
C ALA A 93 21.22 12.76 -7.26
N SER A 94 20.40 13.78 -7.05
CA SER A 94 20.19 14.86 -8.04
C SER A 94 21.44 15.70 -8.29
N ARG A 95 22.34 15.80 -7.30
CA ARG A 95 23.56 16.63 -7.34
C ARG A 95 24.58 16.22 -8.41
N GLN A 96 24.45 15.04 -8.98
CA GLN A 96 25.34 14.56 -10.05
C GLN A 96 24.94 15.04 -11.45
N PHE A 97 23.74 15.61 -11.60
CA PHE A 97 23.19 16.04 -12.89
C PHE A 97 23.36 17.54 -13.12
N ASP A 98 22.99 18.00 -14.32
CA ASP A 98 22.91 19.41 -14.63
C ASP A 98 21.85 20.12 -13.77
N GLU A 99 21.96 21.45 -13.67
CA GLU A 99 21.12 22.28 -12.81
C GLU A 99 19.61 22.13 -13.09
N ALA A 100 19.20 21.95 -14.35
CA ALA A 100 17.80 21.80 -14.70
C ALA A 100 17.24 20.45 -14.25
N THR A 101 18.00 19.37 -14.49
CA THR A 101 17.66 18.03 -14.00
C THR A 101 17.65 17.98 -12.47
N GLN A 102 18.64 18.61 -11.84
CA GLN A 102 18.74 18.68 -10.38
C GLN A 102 17.51 19.37 -9.78
N ALA A 103 17.14 20.55 -10.28
CA ALA A 103 15.96 21.28 -9.81
C ALA A 103 14.66 20.47 -9.98
N ASN A 104 14.51 19.77 -11.11
CA ASN A 104 13.36 18.89 -11.34
C ASN A 104 13.30 17.73 -10.33
N MET A 105 14.42 17.06 -10.07
CA MET A 105 14.50 15.97 -9.10
C MET A 105 14.23 16.44 -7.67
N ILE A 106 14.66 17.65 -7.29
CA ILE A 106 14.34 18.26 -5.99
C ILE A 106 12.82 18.48 -5.86
N ALA A 107 12.18 19.04 -6.88
CA ALA A 107 10.73 19.24 -6.88
C ALA A 107 9.97 17.90 -6.74
N ILE A 108 10.43 16.87 -7.45
CA ILE A 108 9.88 15.50 -7.36
C ILE A 108 10.10 14.92 -5.96
N ALA A 109 11.25 15.15 -5.32
CA ALA A 109 11.50 14.69 -3.96
C ALA A 109 10.56 15.36 -2.93
N GLN A 110 10.27 16.64 -3.10
CA GLN A 110 9.30 17.38 -2.27
C GLN A 110 7.87 16.84 -2.43
N GLU A 111 7.45 16.57 -3.67
CA GLU A 111 6.15 15.94 -3.96
C GLU A 111 6.09 14.52 -3.37
N TYR A 112 7.16 13.73 -3.55
CA TYR A 112 7.25 12.37 -3.01
C TYR A 112 7.22 12.35 -1.48
N ARG A 113 7.83 13.34 -0.82
CA ARG A 113 7.78 13.48 0.65
C ARG A 113 6.35 13.67 1.14
N GLN A 114 5.49 14.30 0.33
CA GLN A 114 4.09 14.57 0.61
C GLN A 114 3.15 13.47 0.11
N ALA A 115 3.64 12.46 -0.61
CA ALA A 115 2.82 11.33 -1.03
C ALA A 115 2.24 10.57 0.18
N GLU A 116 1.03 10.03 0.04
CA GLU A 116 0.40 9.24 1.08
C GLU A 116 1.15 7.92 1.33
N LYS A 117 1.34 7.59 2.61
CA LYS A 117 1.86 6.29 3.02
C LYS A 117 0.71 5.35 3.31
N ASN A 118 0.79 4.13 2.78
CA ASN A 118 -0.26 3.13 2.99
C ASN A 118 -0.35 2.73 4.45
N THR A 119 -1.56 2.65 4.99
CA THR A 119 -1.83 2.15 6.36
C THR A 119 -2.89 1.06 6.34
N PRO A 120 -2.75 0.02 7.18
CA PRO A 120 -3.80 -0.97 7.32
C PRO A 120 -4.95 -0.37 8.15
N PRO A 121 -6.22 -0.64 7.81
CA PRO A 121 -7.33 -0.41 8.73
C PRO A 121 -7.14 -1.19 10.04
N ASP A 122 -7.77 -0.71 11.11
CA ASP A 122 -7.98 -1.48 12.33
C ASP A 122 -9.20 -2.39 12.14
N PHE A 123 -8.94 -3.71 12.15
CA PHE A 123 -9.95 -4.75 11.95
C PHE A 123 -10.57 -5.26 13.26
N SER A 124 -10.27 -4.64 14.42
CA SER A 124 -10.89 -5.01 15.70
C SER A 124 -12.37 -4.61 15.80
N SER A 125 -12.85 -3.73 14.93
CA SER A 125 -14.25 -3.29 14.84
C SER A 125 -14.86 -3.58 13.47
N ASN A 126 -16.20 -3.63 13.40
CA ASN A 126 -16.97 -3.70 12.16
C ASN A 126 -17.99 -2.54 12.12
N PRO A 127 -17.84 -1.55 11.21
CA PRO A 127 -16.84 -1.46 10.15
C PRO A 127 -15.40 -1.25 10.67
N PRO A 128 -14.38 -1.67 9.90
CA PRO A 128 -12.98 -1.38 10.22
C PRO A 128 -12.74 0.13 10.32
N ARG A 129 -11.90 0.54 11.27
CA ARG A 129 -11.53 1.95 11.45
C ARG A 129 -10.29 2.29 10.64
N LEU A 130 -10.32 3.41 9.94
CA LEU A 130 -9.22 3.85 9.09
C LEU A 130 -8.22 4.67 9.90
N ARG A 131 -6.93 4.49 9.64
CA ARG A 131 -5.83 4.99 10.48
C ARG A 131 -4.83 5.78 9.68
N ASN A 132 -4.33 6.87 10.25
CA ASN A 132 -3.22 7.65 9.72
C ASN A 132 -1.88 6.95 9.91
N SER A 133 -0.89 7.31 9.10
CA SER A 133 0.50 6.92 9.32
C SER A 133 1.12 7.83 10.38
N VAL A 134 1.97 7.27 11.25
CA VAL A 134 2.79 8.10 12.16
C VAL A 134 3.80 8.96 11.39
N PHE A 135 4.10 10.15 11.91
CA PHE A 135 5.02 11.13 11.34
C PHE A 135 6.46 10.85 11.72
N CYS A 136 7.38 10.99 10.77
CA CYS A 136 8.81 10.95 11.07
C CYS A 136 9.18 12.03 12.11
N GLN A 137 9.93 11.68 13.15
CA GLN A 137 10.35 12.58 14.24
C GLN A 137 11.82 13.01 14.13
N LYS A 138 12.36 13.00 12.91
CA LYS A 138 13.74 13.34 12.61
C LYS A 138 13.76 14.49 11.62
N ALA A 139 14.69 15.43 11.79
CA ALA A 139 14.95 16.45 10.77
C ALA A 139 15.43 15.79 9.45
N PRO A 140 15.05 16.34 8.28
CA PRO A 140 15.61 15.89 7.02
C PRO A 140 17.09 16.24 6.92
N SER A 141 17.82 15.51 6.08
CA SER A 141 19.24 15.76 5.82
C SER A 141 19.44 16.91 4.84
N ASN A 142 18.45 17.13 3.97
CA ASN A 142 18.39 18.20 2.98
C ASN A 142 17.36 19.25 3.38
N ALA A 143 17.76 20.53 3.38
CA ALA A 143 16.93 21.65 3.82
C ALA A 143 15.67 21.84 2.95
N GLU A 144 15.70 21.37 1.70
CA GLU A 144 14.60 21.42 0.74
C GLU A 144 13.37 20.60 1.20
N LEU A 145 13.51 19.72 2.19
CA LEU A 145 12.43 18.93 2.78
C LEU A 145 11.94 19.46 4.13
N GLU A 146 12.52 20.55 4.65
CA GLU A 146 12.10 21.12 5.94
C GLU A 146 10.63 21.53 5.92
N GLY A 147 9.90 21.14 6.97
CA GLY A 147 8.46 21.41 7.11
C GLY A 147 7.56 20.52 6.24
N LEU A 148 8.11 19.65 5.38
CA LEU A 148 7.31 18.73 4.58
C LEU A 148 7.03 17.43 5.33
N VAL A 149 5.75 17.08 5.43
CA VAL A 149 5.27 15.83 6.02
C VAL A 149 4.48 15.02 5.01
N GLN A 150 4.42 13.72 5.23
CA GLN A 150 3.61 12.86 4.37
C GLN A 150 2.12 13.18 4.51
N ALA A 151 1.40 13.14 3.40
CA ALA A 151 -0.04 13.28 3.41
C ALA A 151 -0.71 12.08 4.13
N GLN A 152 -1.90 12.35 4.64
CA GLN A 152 -2.79 11.37 5.25
C GLN A 152 -4.05 11.28 4.39
N ASP A 153 -4.59 10.06 4.24
CA ASP A 153 -5.86 9.87 3.52
C ASP A 153 -6.96 10.67 4.25
N PRO A 154 -7.68 11.59 3.58
CA PRO A 154 -8.73 12.39 4.19
C PRO A 154 -9.92 11.57 4.71
N ALA A 155 -10.07 10.31 4.30
CA ALA A 155 -11.07 9.39 4.81
C ALA A 155 -10.67 8.73 6.15
N ASN A 156 -9.40 8.85 6.58
CA ASN A 156 -8.95 8.32 7.86
C ASN A 156 -9.57 9.05 9.05
N ASP A 157 -9.73 8.33 10.16
CA ASP A 157 -10.09 8.96 11.43
C ASP A 157 -8.89 9.78 11.94
N PRO A 158 -9.01 11.10 12.14
CA PRO A 158 -7.91 11.95 12.57
C PRO A 158 -7.35 11.55 13.95
N GLU A 159 -8.09 10.82 14.77
CA GLU A 159 -7.64 10.42 16.11
C GLU A 159 -6.88 9.10 16.14
N LEU A 160 -6.87 8.35 15.03
CA LEU A 160 -6.32 7.00 14.98
C LEU A 160 -5.08 6.94 14.08
N PHE A 161 -4.02 6.34 14.61
CA PHE A 161 -2.74 6.17 13.94
C PHE A 161 -2.30 4.71 13.92
N PHE A 162 -1.54 4.36 12.90
CA PHE A 162 -0.84 3.10 12.74
C PHE A 162 0.66 3.33 12.85
N ASP A 163 1.27 2.68 13.85
CA ASP A 163 2.71 2.65 14.05
C ASP A 163 3.27 1.28 13.65
N PRO A 164 4.12 1.19 12.61
CA PRO A 164 4.72 -0.06 12.18
C PRO A 164 5.59 -0.73 13.25
N ALA A 165 6.14 0.02 14.20
CA ALA A 165 6.96 -0.54 15.28
C ALA A 165 6.13 -1.31 16.32
N LEU A 166 4.85 -1.02 16.46
CA LEU A 166 3.94 -1.66 17.43
C LEU A 166 3.16 -2.84 16.83
N GLY A 167 3.16 -2.98 15.51
CA GLY A 167 2.47 -4.04 14.77
C GLY A 167 1.05 -3.68 14.33
N ALA A 168 0.56 -4.38 13.30
CA ALA A 168 -0.68 -4.06 12.58
C ALA A 168 -1.95 -4.00 13.45
N GLN A 169 -1.97 -4.76 14.54
CA GLN A 169 -3.09 -4.88 15.46
C GLN A 169 -3.22 -3.72 16.46
N VAL A 170 -2.19 -2.88 16.60
CA VAL A 170 -2.19 -1.79 17.58
C VAL A 170 -2.65 -0.50 16.92
N THR A 171 -3.66 0.14 17.52
CA THR A 171 -4.10 1.47 17.13
C THR A 171 -3.58 2.47 18.15
N VAL A 172 -2.87 3.48 17.65
CA VAL A 172 -2.30 4.56 18.43
C VAL A 172 -3.28 5.73 18.42
N LEU A 173 -3.49 6.36 19.57
CA LEU A 173 -4.36 7.54 19.67
C LEU A 173 -3.54 8.81 19.47
N ARG A 174 -4.13 9.82 18.82
CA ARG A 174 -3.53 11.15 18.73
C ARG A 174 -3.08 11.63 20.11
N GLY A 175 -1.86 12.13 20.20
CA GLY A 175 -1.26 12.65 21.43
C GLY A 175 -0.72 11.59 22.40
N SER A 176 -0.93 10.29 22.16
CA SER A 176 -0.37 9.25 23.04
C SER A 176 1.13 9.03 22.85
N GLN A 177 1.68 9.44 21.70
CA GLN A 177 3.10 9.39 21.35
C GLN A 177 3.47 10.53 20.40
N VAL A 178 4.74 10.92 20.39
CA VAL A 178 5.23 12.13 19.70
C VAL A 178 4.99 12.10 18.18
N ASN A 179 5.14 10.93 17.55
CA ASN A 179 4.95 10.70 16.12
C ASN A 179 3.48 10.66 15.68
N THR A 180 2.53 11.04 16.53
CA THR A 180 1.14 11.36 16.12
C THR A 180 0.95 12.83 15.73
N ALA A 181 2.00 13.63 15.83
CA ALA A 181 2.07 15.00 15.34
C ALA A 181 3.28 15.19 14.40
N PRO A 182 3.21 16.12 13.43
CA PRO A 182 4.34 16.55 12.63
C PRO A 182 5.59 16.88 13.46
N PHE A 183 6.76 16.59 12.90
CA PHE A 183 8.02 17.05 13.48
C PHE A 183 8.05 18.57 13.49
N ALA A 184 8.31 19.15 14.67
CA ALA A 184 8.27 20.59 14.93
C ALA A 184 6.88 21.27 14.96
N GLY A 185 5.80 20.51 15.13
CA GLY A 185 4.47 21.01 15.54
C GLY A 185 3.36 20.71 14.55
#